data_AF-A0A5P8KAX8-F1
#
_entry.id   AF-A0A5P8KAX8-F1
#
_cell.length_a   1.000
_cell.length_b   1.000
_cell.length_c   1.000
_cell.angle_alpha   90.00
_cell.angle_beta   90.00
_cell.angle_gamma   90.00
#
_symmetry.space_group_name_H-M   'P 1'
#
loop_
_entity.id
_entity.type
_entity.pdbx_description
1 polymer ?
#
loop_
_entity_poly.entity_id
_entity_poly.type
_entity_poly.pdbx_seq_one_letter_code
_entity_poly.pdbx_strand_id
1 'polypeptide(L)'
;MTLSSTALAIGTNAGSLLVAALVGALMPTVAYFGIRHHAQVFAWMKQTRDTDENAKDLEDAHSYVKEVFEALCELAQQPCGVTELAPLKRLRHLIKASADQLEVLHSELHAVVEHLDVYLTTALPELTATPRLSYSQHHIQLERAMRQEHARTELERAVSRAQQRIRALRRT
;
A
#
# COMPACT_ATOMS: atom_id res chain seq x y z
N MET A 1 43.51 5.41 -75.32
CA MET A 1 42.37 5.65 -74.41
C MET A 1 41.25 4.71 -74.80
N THR A 2 41.10 3.60 -74.09
CA THR A 2 39.95 2.68 -74.24
C THR A 2 39.10 2.86 -72.98
N LEU A 3 38.01 3.63 -73.10
CA LEU A 3 37.01 3.73 -72.04
C LEU A 3 36.24 2.40 -72.00
N SER A 4 36.50 1.62 -70.96
CA SER A 4 35.74 0.42 -70.66
C SER A 4 34.42 0.84 -70.01
N SER A 5 33.33 0.81 -70.77
CA SER A 5 31.97 0.91 -70.21
C SER A 5 31.56 -0.45 -69.66
N THR A 6 31.82 -0.69 -68.37
CA THR A 6 31.14 -1.73 -67.61
C THR A 6 29.70 -1.28 -67.35
N ALA A 7 28.81 -1.59 -68.29
CA ALA A 7 27.38 -1.57 -68.03
C ALA A 7 27.09 -2.64 -66.96
N LEU A 8 26.77 -2.20 -65.74
CA LEU A 8 26.19 -3.04 -64.70
C LEU A 8 24.87 -3.59 -65.23
N ALA A 9 24.89 -4.82 -65.74
CA ALA A 9 23.70 -5.61 -66.01
C ALA A 9 23.06 -5.95 -64.66
N ILE A 10 22.23 -5.05 -64.15
CA ILE A 10 21.28 -5.34 -63.08
C ILE A 10 20.22 -6.24 -63.72
N GLY A 11 20.50 -7.53 -63.79
CA GLY A 11 19.59 -8.55 -64.29
C GLY A 11 18.42 -8.71 -63.33
N THR A 12 17.37 -7.89 -63.48
CA THR A 12 16.07 -8.12 -62.83
C THR A 12 15.38 -9.30 -63.51
N ASN A 13 15.73 -10.53 -63.12
CA ASN A 13 14.92 -11.68 -63.51
C ASN A 13 13.56 -11.61 -62.78
N ALA A 14 12.49 -12.15 -63.38
CA ALA A 14 11.15 -12.10 -62.79
C ALA A 14 11.09 -12.71 -61.36
N GLY A 15 12.02 -13.62 -61.04
CA GLY A 15 12.19 -14.18 -59.69
C GLY A 15 12.62 -13.14 -58.65
N SER A 16 13.53 -12.23 -58.99
CA SER A 16 14.00 -11.16 -58.09
C SER A 16 12.89 -10.14 -57.76
N LEU A 17 12.01 -9.86 -58.73
CA LEU A 17 10.83 -9.00 -58.52
C LEU A 17 9.78 -9.70 -57.64
N LEU A 18 9.55 -11.00 -57.83
CA LEU A 18 8.65 -11.78 -56.97
C LEU A 18 9.15 -11.88 -55.53
N VAL A 19 10.45 -12.09 -55.33
CA VAL A 19 11.06 -12.11 -54.00
C VAL A 19 10.97 -10.73 -53.33
N ALA A 20 11.27 -9.65 -54.05
CA ALA A 20 11.15 -8.29 -53.54
C ALA A 20 9.70 -7.94 -53.17
N ALA A 21 8.72 -8.36 -53.97
CA ALA A 21 7.30 -8.17 -53.68
C ALA A 21 6.84 -8.97 -52.45
N LEU A 22 7.26 -10.24 -52.31
CA LEU A 22 6.97 -11.07 -51.15
C LEU A 22 7.59 -10.51 -49.87
N VAL A 23 8.86 -10.11 -49.90
CA VAL A 23 9.53 -9.46 -48.76
C VAL A 23 8.86 -8.12 -48.43
N GLY A 24 8.52 -7.34 -49.46
CA GLY A 24 7.81 -6.06 -49.32
C GLY A 24 6.42 -6.19 -48.70
N ALA A 25 5.74 -7.34 -48.86
CA ALA A 25 4.46 -7.64 -48.20
C ALA A 25 4.64 -8.29 -46.81
N LEU A 26 5.69 -9.09 -46.62
CA LEU A 26 5.96 -9.80 -45.36
C LEU A 26 6.52 -8.87 -44.27
N MET A 27 7.39 -7.92 -44.62
CA MET A 27 7.93 -6.96 -43.66
C MET A 27 6.87 -6.06 -42.98
N PRO A 28 5.90 -5.44 -43.68
CA PRO A 28 4.88 -4.63 -43.03
C PRO A 28 3.90 -5.46 -42.20
N THR A 29 3.61 -6.72 -42.60
CA THR A 29 2.76 -7.60 -41.80
C THR A 29 3.46 -8.01 -40.50
N VAL A 30 4.73 -8.43 -40.58
CA VAL A 30 5.56 -8.72 -39.39
C VAL A 30 5.69 -7.48 -38.50
N ALA A 31 5.95 -6.30 -39.07
CA ALA A 31 6.04 -5.05 -38.32
C ALA A 31 4.72 -4.71 -37.62
N TYR A 32 3.58 -4.85 -38.32
CA TYR A 32 2.25 -4.63 -37.76
C TYR A 32 1.94 -5.59 -36.61
N PHE A 33 2.19 -6.89 -36.78
CA PHE A 33 2.02 -7.89 -35.72
C PHE A 33 2.97 -7.63 -34.55
N GLY A 34 4.21 -7.24 -34.82
CA GLY A 34 5.18 -6.85 -33.80
C GLY A 34 4.68 -5.67 -32.96
N ILE A 35 4.22 -4.59 -33.60
CA ILE A 35 3.67 -3.41 -32.91
C ILE A 35 2.46 -3.80 -32.05
N ARG A 36 1.52 -4.58 -32.60
CA ARG A 36 0.33 -5.03 -31.87
C ARG A 36 0.71 -5.91 -30.69
N HIS A 37 1.64 -6.84 -30.87
CA HIS A 37 2.15 -7.71 -29.82
C HIS A 37 2.82 -6.89 -28.71
N HIS A 38 3.68 -5.94 -29.06
CA HIS A 38 4.31 -5.06 -28.08
C HIS A 38 3.27 -4.25 -27.29
N ALA A 39 2.28 -3.67 -27.97
CA ALA A 39 1.20 -2.95 -27.29
C ALA A 39 0.43 -3.86 -26.31
N GLN A 40 0.14 -5.11 -26.69
CA GLN A 40 -0.50 -6.09 -25.81
C GLN A 40 0.37 -6.48 -24.62
N VAL A 41 1.67 -6.74 -24.84
CA VAL A 41 2.62 -7.05 -23.75
C VAL A 41 2.76 -5.88 -22.79
N PHE A 42 2.83 -4.65 -23.29
CA PHE A 42 2.90 -3.46 -22.44
C PHE A 42 1.63 -3.27 -21.62
N ALA A 43 0.45 -3.44 -22.23
CA ALA A 43 -0.82 -3.37 -21.51
C ALA A 43 -0.90 -4.44 -20.41
N TRP A 44 -0.48 -5.67 -20.72
CA TRP A 44 -0.43 -6.76 -19.75
C TRP A 44 0.60 -6.52 -18.63
N MET A 45 1.80 -6.02 -18.97
CA MET A 45 2.81 -5.65 -17.97
C MET A 45 2.31 -4.56 -17.03
N LYS A 46 1.63 -3.54 -17.58
CA LYS A 46 1.03 -2.47 -16.78
C LYS A 46 -0.03 -3.04 -15.84
N GLN A 47 -0.96 -3.85 -16.35
CA GLN A 47 -1.98 -4.50 -15.53
C GLN A 47 -1.38 -5.37 -14.42
N THR A 48 -0.35 -6.15 -14.74
CA THR A 48 0.34 -7.00 -13.77
C THR A 48 1.01 -6.15 -12.68
N ARG A 49 1.63 -5.04 -13.07
CA ARG A 49 2.25 -4.09 -12.13
C ARG A 49 1.22 -3.42 -11.24
N ASP A 50 0.12 -2.94 -11.79
CA ASP A 50 -0.97 -2.32 -11.02
C ASP A 50 -1.55 -3.32 -10.01
N THR A 51 -1.62 -4.61 -10.37
CA THR A 51 -2.06 -5.69 -9.47
C THR A 51 -1.06 -5.94 -8.34
N ASP A 52 0.24 -5.94 -8.65
CA ASP A 52 1.33 -6.11 -7.67
C ASP A 52 1.40 -4.93 -6.69
N GLU A 53 1.25 -3.70 -7.20
CA GLU A 53 1.19 -2.48 -6.37
C GLU A 53 -0.01 -2.53 -5.41
N ASN A 54 -1.21 -2.90 -5.87
CA ASN A 54 -2.38 -3.08 -5.00
C ASN A 54 -2.19 -4.18 -3.94
N ALA A 55 -1.54 -5.29 -4.31
CA ALA A 55 -1.25 -6.38 -3.37
C ALA A 55 -0.26 -5.94 -2.29
N LYS A 56 0.74 -5.14 -2.68
CA LYS A 56 1.70 -4.53 -1.75
C LYS A 56 1.03 -3.56 -0.80
N ASP A 57 0.17 -2.66 -1.29
CA ASP A 57 -0.53 -1.68 -0.45
C ASP A 57 -1.41 -2.40 0.60
N LEU A 58 -2.04 -3.51 0.22
CA LEU A 58 -2.80 -4.37 1.14
C LEU A 58 -1.91 -5.05 2.20
N GLU A 59 -0.68 -5.45 1.85
CA GLU A 59 0.28 -6.01 2.81
C GLU A 59 0.81 -4.94 3.76
N ASP A 60 1.14 -3.75 3.25
CA ASP A 60 1.60 -2.62 4.07
C ASP A 60 0.53 -2.21 5.08
N ALA A 61 -0.73 -2.07 4.65
CA ALA A 61 -1.86 -1.79 5.54
C ALA A 61 -2.03 -2.88 6.61
N HIS A 62 -1.84 -4.16 6.26
CA HIS A 62 -1.88 -5.26 7.21
C HIS A 62 -0.75 -5.19 8.23
N SER A 63 0.47 -4.89 7.79
CA SER A 63 1.63 -4.71 8.68
C SER A 63 1.38 -3.60 9.69
N TYR A 64 0.90 -2.43 9.24
CA TYR A 64 0.64 -1.31 10.15
C TYR A 64 -0.44 -1.62 11.18
N VAL A 65 -1.55 -2.26 10.77
CA VAL A 65 -2.61 -2.67 11.68
C VAL A 65 -2.11 -3.75 12.67
N LYS A 66 -1.20 -4.63 12.24
CA LYS A 66 -0.56 -5.62 13.11
C LYS A 66 0.39 -4.95 14.12
N GLU A 67 1.20 -3.99 13.69
CA GLU A 67 2.08 -3.21 14.56
C GLU A 67 1.29 -2.43 15.62
N VAL A 68 0.12 -1.88 15.26
CA VAL A 68 -0.79 -1.27 16.25
C VAL A 68 -1.25 -2.32 17.28
N PHE A 69 -1.66 -3.50 16.83
CA PHE A 69 -2.06 -4.57 17.76
C PHE A 69 -0.94 -4.96 18.71
N GLU A 70 0.27 -5.16 18.20
CA GLU A 70 1.46 -5.49 19.00
C GLU A 70 1.75 -4.40 20.03
N ALA A 71 1.73 -3.13 19.62
CA ALA A 71 1.90 -2.01 20.53
C ALA A 71 0.81 -1.96 21.61
N LEU A 72 -0.45 -2.28 21.29
CA LEU A 72 -1.53 -2.34 22.30
C LEU A 72 -1.35 -3.50 23.29
N CYS A 73 -0.75 -4.61 22.86
CA CYS A 73 -0.40 -5.72 23.74
C CYS A 73 0.75 -5.36 24.68
N GLU A 74 1.77 -4.64 24.20
CA GLU A 74 2.88 -4.17 25.03
C GLU A 74 2.43 -3.12 26.06
N LEU A 75 1.53 -2.23 25.66
CA LEU A 75 0.95 -1.19 26.51
C LEU A 75 -0.21 -1.72 27.36
N ALA A 76 -0.52 -3.02 27.29
CA ALA A 76 -1.57 -3.60 28.10
C ALA A 76 -1.21 -3.51 29.59
N GLN A 77 -2.21 -3.24 30.42
CA GLN A 77 -2.12 -3.24 31.89
C GLN A 77 -1.34 -2.08 32.52
N GLN A 78 -0.74 -1.18 31.73
CA GLN A 78 -0.06 0.01 32.27
C GLN A 78 -0.75 1.30 31.81
N PRO A 79 -1.05 2.23 32.73
CA PRO A 79 -1.53 3.56 32.37
C PRO A 79 -0.41 4.31 31.63
N CYS A 80 -0.65 4.69 30.37
CA CYS A 80 0.40 5.19 29.50
C CYS A 80 0.46 6.71 29.39
N GLY A 81 1.69 7.23 29.38
CA GLY A 81 2.00 8.64 29.15
C GLY A 81 2.11 9.03 27.67
N VAL A 82 2.29 10.33 27.41
CA VAL A 82 2.43 10.86 26.04
C VAL A 82 3.64 10.29 25.30
N THR A 83 4.72 9.98 26.02
CA THR A 83 5.98 9.45 25.49
C THR A 83 5.83 8.01 25.02
N GLU A 84 5.20 7.16 25.82
CA GLU A 84 4.94 5.74 25.53
C GLU A 84 3.98 5.58 24.34
N LEU A 85 3.07 6.54 24.15
CA LEU A 85 2.13 6.56 23.03
C LEU A 85 2.72 7.14 21.73
N ALA A 86 3.98 7.59 21.72
CA ALA A 86 4.62 8.16 20.53
C ALA A 86 4.66 7.21 19.31
N PRO A 87 4.94 5.88 19.45
CA PRO A 87 4.90 4.94 18.33
C PRO A 87 3.53 4.88 17.65
N LEU A 88 2.44 4.96 18.43
CA LEU A 88 1.07 4.93 17.91
C LEU A 88 0.74 6.17 17.06
N LYS A 89 1.35 7.33 17.35
CA LYS A 89 1.19 8.53 16.51
C LYS A 89 1.75 8.31 15.11
N ARG A 90 2.92 7.68 15.01
CA ARG A 90 3.53 7.33 13.72
C ARG A 90 2.63 6.37 12.94
N LEU A 91 2.17 5.30 13.58
CA LEU A 91 1.29 4.30 12.96
C LEU A 91 -0.03 4.92 12.50
N ARG A 92 -0.60 5.83 13.28
CA ARG A 92 -1.81 6.59 12.92
C ARG A 92 -1.65 7.34 11.59
N HIS A 93 -0.50 7.95 11.33
CA HIS A 93 -0.25 8.63 10.06
C HIS A 93 -0.10 7.67 8.88
N LEU A 94 0.57 6.52 9.08
CA LEU A 94 0.73 5.49 8.05
C LEU A 94 -0.61 4.86 7.67
N ILE A 95 -1.42 4.48 8.66
CA ILE A 95 -2.75 3.91 8.44
C ILE A 95 -3.68 4.90 7.75
N LYS A 96 -3.60 6.19 8.11
CA LYS A 96 -4.37 7.23 7.42
C LYS A 96 -4.00 7.33 5.94
N ALA A 97 -2.70 7.33 5.62
CA ALA A 97 -2.27 7.35 4.22
C ALA A 97 -2.75 6.12 3.45
N SER A 98 -2.69 4.93 4.06
CA SER A 98 -3.22 3.70 3.45
C SER A 98 -4.75 3.74 3.29
N ALA A 99 -5.49 4.35 4.22
CA ALA A 99 -6.94 4.51 4.12
C ALA A 99 -7.35 5.38 2.93
N ASP A 100 -6.57 6.42 2.61
CA ASP A 100 -6.82 7.31 1.49
C ASP A 100 -6.50 6.64 0.12
N GLN A 101 -5.67 5.60 0.12
CA GLN A 101 -5.26 4.86 -1.09
C GLN A 101 -6.13 3.61 -1.35
N LEU A 102 -6.54 2.90 -0.30
CA LEU A 102 -7.27 1.64 -0.41
C LEU A 102 -8.78 1.86 -0.20
N GLU A 103 -9.50 2.18 -1.28
CA GLU A 103 -10.96 2.41 -1.23
C GLU A 103 -11.73 1.25 -0.57
N VAL A 104 -11.31 0.01 -0.80
CA VAL A 104 -11.98 -1.21 -0.30
C VAL A 104 -11.86 -1.38 1.23
N LEU A 105 -10.85 -0.75 1.84
CA LEU A 105 -10.56 -0.78 3.28
C LEU A 105 -10.76 0.57 3.96
N HIS A 106 -11.23 1.57 3.20
CA HIS A 106 -11.29 2.95 3.65
C HIS A 106 -12.04 3.09 4.98
N SER A 107 -13.24 2.52 5.08
CA SER A 107 -14.07 2.58 6.30
C SER A 107 -13.40 1.97 7.53
N GLU A 108 -12.79 0.80 7.37
CA GLU A 108 -12.18 0.05 8.47
C GLU A 108 -10.90 0.72 8.96
N LEU A 109 -10.04 1.18 8.04
CA LEU A 109 -8.81 1.89 8.39
C LEU A 109 -9.13 3.27 8.96
N HIS A 110 -10.14 3.97 8.45
CA HIS A 110 -10.59 5.23 9.02
C HIS A 110 -11.08 5.07 10.46
N ALA A 111 -11.87 4.04 10.74
CA ALA A 111 -12.30 3.72 12.10
C ALA A 111 -11.11 3.45 13.03
N VAL A 112 -10.07 2.74 12.55
CA VAL A 112 -8.83 2.54 13.33
C VAL A 112 -8.15 3.88 13.63
N VAL A 113 -8.07 4.79 12.66
CA VAL A 113 -7.49 6.14 12.85
C VAL A 113 -8.29 6.96 13.86
N GLU A 114 -9.63 6.96 13.77
CA GLU A 114 -10.49 7.66 14.71
C GLU A 114 -10.30 7.14 16.15
N HIS A 115 -10.29 5.81 16.32
CA HIS A 115 -10.08 5.21 17.65
C HIS A 115 -8.64 5.43 18.17
N LEU A 116 -7.64 5.49 17.29
CA LEU A 116 -6.29 5.90 17.65
C LEU A 116 -6.27 7.35 18.15
N ASP A 117 -6.94 8.26 17.45
CA ASP A 117 -7.01 9.67 17.87
C ASP A 117 -7.65 9.80 19.25
N VAL A 118 -8.77 9.09 19.48
CA VAL A 118 -9.41 9.03 20.81
C VAL A 118 -8.44 8.50 21.86
N TYR A 119 -7.78 7.36 21.63
CA TYR A 119 -6.84 6.78 22.59
C TYR A 119 -5.67 7.71 22.88
N LEU A 120 -5.09 8.35 21.87
CA LEU A 120 -4.01 9.31 22.02
C LEU A 120 -4.42 10.54 22.86
N THR A 121 -5.68 10.97 22.81
CA THR A 121 -6.18 12.07 23.66
C THR A 121 -6.32 11.67 25.14
N THR A 122 -6.36 10.37 25.43
CA THR A 122 -6.44 9.85 26.81
C THR A 122 -5.08 9.71 27.50
N ALA A 123 -3.99 10.13 26.84
CA ALA A 123 -2.65 10.10 27.40
C ALA A 123 -2.59 10.74 28.79
N LEU A 124 -2.02 10.02 29.75
CA LEU A 124 -1.92 10.52 31.12
C LEU A 124 -0.78 11.54 31.23
N PRO A 125 -0.96 12.61 32.02
CA PRO A 125 0.13 13.52 32.33
C PRO A 125 1.20 12.78 33.14
N GLU A 126 2.46 13.17 32.95
CA GLU A 126 3.57 12.62 33.74
C GLU A 126 3.27 12.78 35.24
N LEU A 127 3.27 11.67 35.97
CA LEU A 127 3.14 11.68 37.42
C LEU A 127 4.44 12.23 38.00
N THR A 128 4.50 13.55 38.20
CA THR A 128 5.49 14.15 39.10
C THR A 128 5.31 13.51 40.47
N ALA A 129 6.36 12.88 40.99
CA ALA A 129 6.37 12.14 42.25
C ALA A 129 5.99 13.03 43.45
N THR A 130 4.70 13.21 43.68
CA THR A 130 4.18 13.88 44.87
C THR A 130 3.87 12.84 45.95
N PRO A 131 4.43 12.97 47.17
CA PRO A 131 4.51 11.87 48.12
C PRO A 131 3.17 11.45 48.75
N ARG A 132 2.08 12.22 48.62
CA ARG A 132 0.72 11.83 49.06
C ARG A 132 -0.34 12.52 48.22
N LEU A 133 -0.93 11.81 47.27
CA LEU A 133 -2.12 12.28 46.56
C LEU A 133 -3.33 12.22 47.50
N SER A 134 -4.15 13.27 47.51
CA SER A 134 -5.42 13.26 48.21
C SER A 134 -6.40 12.26 47.57
N TYR A 135 -7.41 11.82 48.33
CA TYR A 135 -8.43 10.88 47.83
C TYR A 135 -9.14 11.39 46.55
N SER A 136 -9.45 12.68 46.47
CA SER A 136 -10.07 13.29 45.29
C SER A 136 -9.15 13.26 44.07
N GLN A 137 -7.83 13.47 44.25
CA GLN A 137 -6.85 13.35 43.18
C GLN A 137 -6.69 11.90 42.71
N HIS A 138 -6.73 10.93 43.64
CA HIS A 138 -6.71 9.51 43.30
C HIS A 138 -7.94 9.10 42.49
N HIS A 139 -9.13 9.61 42.84
CA HIS A 139 -10.35 9.35 42.09
C HIS A 139 -10.27 9.88 40.65
N ILE A 140 -9.77 11.11 40.45
CA ILE A 140 -9.58 11.68 39.12
C ILE A 140 -8.57 10.88 38.28
N GLN A 141 -7.49 10.38 38.89
CA GLN A 141 -6.51 9.55 38.19
C GLN A 141 -7.11 8.20 37.77
N LEU A 142 -7.89 7.57 38.65
CA LEU A 142 -8.59 6.33 38.34
C LEU A 142 -9.57 6.52 37.18
N GLU A 143 -10.38 7.59 37.20
CA GLU A 143 -11.28 7.89 36.09
C GLU A 143 -10.55 8.06 34.76
N ARG A 144 -9.40 8.75 34.76
CA ARG A 144 -8.60 8.92 33.53
C ARG A 144 -8.03 7.60 33.03
N ALA A 145 -7.51 6.76 33.93
CA ALA A 145 -7.03 5.43 33.59
C ALA A 145 -8.16 4.55 33.03
N MET A 146 -9.36 4.60 33.61
CA MET A 146 -10.53 3.89 33.08
C MET A 146 -10.93 4.37 31.69
N ARG A 147 -10.89 5.69 31.42
CA ARG A 147 -11.15 6.23 30.08
C ARG A 147 -10.10 5.78 29.06
N GLN A 148 -8.83 5.76 29.46
CA GLN A 148 -7.74 5.25 28.63
C GLN A 148 -7.93 3.77 28.30
N GLU A 149 -8.29 2.94 29.28
CA GLU A 149 -8.53 1.51 29.08
C GLU A 149 -9.76 1.25 28.19
N HIS A 150 -10.83 2.03 28.36
CA HIS A 150 -11.98 1.96 27.49
C HIS A 150 -11.60 2.30 26.04
N ALA A 151 -10.87 3.39 25.83
CA ALA A 151 -10.40 3.78 24.50
C ALA A 151 -9.45 2.73 23.88
N ARG A 152 -8.59 2.10 24.69
CA ARG A 152 -7.74 0.96 24.27
C ARG A 152 -8.58 -0.20 23.75
N THR A 153 -9.63 -0.56 24.49
CA THR A 153 -10.55 -1.66 24.13
C THR A 153 -11.30 -1.38 22.83
N GLU A 154 -11.80 -0.15 22.64
CA GLU A 154 -12.48 0.21 21.39
C GLU A 154 -11.52 0.20 20.19
N LEU A 155 -10.29 0.67 20.38
CA LEU A 155 -9.25 0.59 19.37
C LEU A 155 -8.90 -0.87 19.02
N GLU A 156 -8.75 -1.75 20.00
CA GLU A 156 -8.50 -3.18 19.77
C GLU A 156 -9.60 -3.83 18.92
N ARG A 157 -10.87 -3.49 19.19
CA ARG A 157 -12.00 -3.97 18.37
C ARG A 157 -11.94 -3.44 16.94
N ALA A 158 -11.59 -2.17 16.75
CA ALA A 158 -11.44 -1.59 15.42
C ALA A 158 -10.31 -2.27 14.62
N VAL A 159 -9.16 -2.46 15.26
CA VAL A 159 -8.00 -3.19 14.71
C VAL A 159 -8.38 -4.61 14.33
N SER A 160 -9.08 -5.32 15.21
CA SER A 160 -9.54 -6.70 14.94
C SER A 160 -10.48 -6.77 13.74
N ARG A 161 -11.41 -5.82 13.60
CA ARG A 161 -12.31 -5.71 12.42
C ARG A 161 -11.52 -5.46 11.14
N ALA A 162 -10.57 -4.53 11.16
CA ALA A 162 -9.71 -4.24 10.02
C ALA A 162 -8.89 -5.47 9.59
N GLN A 163 -8.29 -6.20 10.55
CA GLN A 163 -7.57 -7.44 10.26
C GLN A 163 -8.47 -8.51 9.66
N GLN A 164 -9.70 -8.68 10.17
CA GLN A 164 -10.66 -9.63 9.61
C GLN A 164 -11.03 -9.27 8.17
N ARG A 165 -11.25 -7.98 7.89
CA ARG A 165 -11.57 -7.50 6.55
C ARG A 165 -10.42 -7.73 5.57
N ILE A 166 -9.19 -7.39 5.96
CA ILE A 166 -7.98 -7.65 5.16
C ILE A 166 -7.85 -9.15 4.85
N ARG A 167 -8.05 -10.02 5.84
CA ARG A 167 -8.00 -11.48 5.64
C ARG A 167 -9.09 -11.97 4.68
N ALA A 168 -10.26 -11.34 4.69
CA ALA A 168 -11.33 -11.66 3.74
C ALA A 168 -10.93 -11.28 2.31
N LEU A 169 -10.36 -10.08 2.11
CA LEU A 169 -9.90 -9.61 0.80
C LEU A 169 -8.75 -10.45 0.23
N ARG A 170 -7.88 -11.01 1.07
CA ARG A 170 -6.81 -11.92 0.59
C ARG A 170 -7.33 -13.27 0.09
N ARG A 171 -8.56 -13.64 0.44
CA ARG A 171 -9.15 -14.94 0.04
C ARG A 171 -10.00 -14.84 -1.21
N THR A 172 -10.36 -13.63 -1.63
CA THR A 172 -11.14 -13.33 -2.84
C THR A 172 -10.23 -13.07 -4.01
#